data_AF-A0A836UES5-F1
#
_entry.id   AF-A0A836UES5-F1
#
_cell.length_a   1.000
_cell.length_b   1.000
_cell.length_c   1.000
_cell.angle_alpha   90.00
_cell.angle_beta   90.00
_cell.angle_gamma   90.00
#
_symmetry.space_group_name_H-M   'P 1'
#
loop_
_entity.id
_entity.type
_entity.pdbx_description
1 polymer ?
#
loop_
_entity_poly.entity_id
_entity_poly.type
_entity_poly.pdbx_seq_one_letter_code
_entity_poly.pdbx_strand_id
1 'polypeptide(L)'
;MGHVRLLHSPVCILLEDIEPGHQHIDLIYFARTIDDRAPSLNLREAARLRWCTWEELGADDIAQDIRVLGRQAIEIVSGARDT
;
A
#
# COMPACT_ATOMS: atom_id res chain seq x y z
N MET A 1 -21.58 -12.76 -26.87
CA MET A 1 -21.21 -11.64 -25.98
C MET A 1 -19.93 -12.04 -25.27
N GLY A 2 -18.90 -11.18 -25.27
CA GLY A 2 -17.60 -11.48 -24.66
C GLY A 2 -17.61 -11.22 -23.15
N HIS A 3 -16.87 -12.01 -22.39
CA HIS A 3 -16.67 -11.77 -20.96
C HIS A 3 -15.76 -10.55 -20.76
N VAL A 4 -16.30 -9.49 -20.17
CA VAL A 4 -15.51 -8.35 -19.68
C VAL A 4 -15.07 -8.65 -18.26
N ARG A 5 -13.75 -8.66 -18.03
CA ARG A 5 -13.18 -8.76 -16.68
C ARG A 5 -12.84 -7.36 -16.21
N LEU A 6 -13.51 -6.90 -15.16
CA LEU A 6 -13.15 -5.66 -14.48
C LEU A 6 -11.82 -5.85 -13.76
N LEU A 7 -10.92 -4.88 -13.92
CA LEU A 7 -9.70 -4.78 -13.12
C LEU A 7 -10.06 -4.43 -11.67
N HIS A 8 -9.16 -4.73 -10.74
CA HIS A 8 -9.31 -4.26 -9.36
C HIS A 8 -9.39 -2.73 -9.37
N SER A 9 -10.37 -2.18 -8.64
CA SER A 9 -10.48 -0.74 -8.43
C SER A 9 -9.57 -0.30 -7.29
N PRO A 10 -9.01 0.92 -7.33
CA PRO A 10 -8.25 1.46 -6.22
C PRO A 10 -9.16 1.65 -5.00
N VAL A 11 -8.58 1.43 -3.82
CA VAL A 11 -9.27 1.68 -2.54
C VAL A 11 -9.35 3.18 -2.27
N CYS A 12 -8.33 3.92 -2.68
CA CYS A 12 -8.21 5.36 -2.50
C CYS A 12 -7.50 5.99 -3.69
N ILE A 13 -7.88 7.22 -4.03
CA ILE A 13 -7.14 8.08 -4.96
C ILE A 13 -6.63 9.26 -4.14
N LEU A 14 -5.31 9.44 -4.10
CA LEU A 14 -4.67 10.59 -3.46
C LEU A 14 -4.21 11.60 -4.50
N LEU A 15 -4.32 12.89 -4.17
CA LEU A 15 -3.69 13.97 -4.91
C LEU A 15 -2.63 14.57 -3.99
N GLU A 16 -1.37 14.47 -4.37
CA GLU A 16 -0.23 14.96 -3.61
C GLU A 16 0.48 16.08 -4.37
N ASP A 17 0.79 17.18 -3.67
CA ASP A 17 1.69 18.21 -4.14
C ASP A 17 3.13 17.82 -3.82
N ILE A 18 3.82 17.19 -4.77
CA ILE A 18 5.21 16.74 -4.56
C ILE A 18 6.23 17.89 -4.70
N GLU A 19 5.96 18.85 -5.58
CA GLU A 19 6.75 20.07 -5.78
C GLU A 19 5.82 21.22 -6.23
N PRO A 20 6.22 22.50 -6.08
CA PRO A 20 5.41 23.62 -6.54
C PRO A 20 5.06 23.51 -8.04
N GLY A 21 3.76 23.43 -8.35
CA GLY A 21 3.27 23.28 -9.72
C GLY A 21 3.34 21.85 -10.26
N HIS A 22 3.65 20.86 -9.41
CA HIS A 22 3.73 19.46 -9.79
C HIS A 22 2.91 18.60 -8.81
N GLN A 23 1.86 17.97 -9.34
CA GLN A 23 0.97 17.12 -8.57
C GLN A 23 1.03 15.68 -9.09
N HIS A 24 0.97 14.73 -8.16
CA HIS A 24 0.78 13.33 -8.46
C HIS A 24 -0.63 12.89 -8.08
N ILE A 25 -1.21 12.04 -8.92
CA ILE A 25 -2.41 11.29 -8.59
C ILE A 25 -1.98 9.85 -8.32
N ASP A 26 -2.14 9.41 -7.07
CA ASP A 26 -1.80 8.05 -6.68
C ASP A 26 -3.06 7.19 -6.58
N LEU A 27 -3.00 6.02 -7.22
CA LEU A 27 -4.04 5.00 -7.13
C LEU A 27 -3.58 3.95 -6.12
N ILE A 28 -4.24 3.90 -4.96
CA ILE A 28 -3.82 3.04 -3.85
C ILE A 28 -4.56 1.70 -3.90
N TYR A 29 -3.79 0.62 -3.83
CA TYR A 29 -4.29 -0.76 -3.78
C TYR A 29 -3.72 -1.47 -2.55
N PHE A 30 -4.53 -2.29 -1.90
CA PHE A 30 -4.07 -3.19 -0.84
C PHE A 30 -3.83 -4.58 -1.41
N ALA A 31 -2.73 -5.20 -0.99
CA ALA A 31 -2.32 -6.52 -1.47
C ALA A 31 -1.81 -7.37 -0.30
N ARG A 32 -1.84 -8.69 -0.50
CA ARG A 32 -1.20 -9.67 0.38
C ARG A 32 -0.02 -10.32 -0.33
N THR A 33 1.02 -10.66 0.42
CA THR A 33 2.04 -11.56 -0.10
C THR A 33 1.44 -12.96 -0.27
N ILE A 34 1.93 -13.69 -1.28
CA ILE A 34 1.49 -15.06 -1.53
C ILE A 34 2.25 -16.09 -0.69
N ASP A 35 3.34 -15.67 -0.04
CA ASP A 35 4.18 -16.48 0.82
C ASP A 35 4.91 -15.60 1.86
N ASP A 36 5.61 -16.26 2.78
CA ASP A 36 6.32 -15.65 3.90
C ASP A 36 7.82 -15.48 3.64
N ARG A 37 8.28 -15.58 2.39
CA ARG A 37 9.71 -15.41 2.08
C ARG A 37 10.12 -13.97 2.35
N ALA A 38 11.31 -13.81 2.94
CA ALA A 38 11.86 -12.49 3.17
C ALA A 38 12.03 -11.75 1.83
N PRO A 39 11.58 -10.49 1.72
CA PRO A 39 11.70 -9.72 0.50
C PRO A 39 13.18 -9.49 0.16
N SER A 40 13.53 -9.64 -1.12
CA SER A 40 14.84 -9.27 -1.64
C SER A 40 14.80 -7.80 -2.09
N LEU A 41 15.67 -6.97 -1.50
CA LEU A 41 15.73 -5.54 -1.81
C LEU A 41 16.64 -5.29 -3.02
N ASN A 42 16.11 -4.66 -4.06
CA ASN A 42 16.94 -4.11 -5.12
C ASN A 42 17.50 -2.75 -4.68
N LEU A 43 18.79 -2.70 -4.37
CA LEU A 43 19.47 -1.50 -3.86
C LEU A 43 19.53 -0.35 -4.87
N ARG A 44 19.20 -0.59 -6.15
CA ARG A 44 19.02 0.49 -7.14
C ARG A 44 17.71 1.26 -6.95
N GLU A 45 16.73 0.65 -6.30
CA GLU A 45 15.38 1.20 -6.13
C GLU A 45 15.17 1.74 -4.71
N ALA A 46 15.64 1.01 -3.70
CA ALA A 46 15.42 1.37 -2.30
C ALA A 46 16.62 1.00 -1.42
N ALA A 47 16.95 1.89 -0.48
CA ALA A 47 18.05 1.68 0.46
C ALA A 47 17.66 0.80 1.66
N ARG A 48 16.38 0.77 2.03
CA ARG A 48 15.85 0.03 3.19
C ARG A 48 14.44 -0.45 2.91
N LEU A 49 14.07 -1.54 3.59
CA LEU A 49 12.70 -2.04 3.66
C LEU A 49 12.47 -2.60 5.05
N ARG A 50 11.28 -2.39 5.59
CA ARG A 50 10.82 -3.02 6.84
C ARG A 50 9.36 -3.43 6.71
N TRP A 51 9.02 -4.57 7.30
CA TRP A 51 7.63 -4.87 7.66
C TRP A 51 7.27 -4.08 8.90
N CYS A 52 6.02 -3.64 9.01
CA CYS A 52 5.51 -2.91 10.16
C CYS A 52 4.26 -3.61 10.71
N THR A 53 4.17 -3.75 12.03
CA THR A 53 2.89 -4.09 12.69
C THR A 53 1.93 -2.89 12.68
N TRP A 54 0.69 -3.14 13.08
CA TRP A 54 -0.32 -2.09 13.21
C TRP A 54 0.11 -0.99 14.20
N GLU A 55 0.75 -1.37 15.30
CA GLU A 55 1.31 -0.46 16.31
C GLU A 55 2.53 0.30 15.77
N GLU A 56 3.43 -0.37 15.06
CA GLU A 56 4.63 0.25 14.47
C GLU A 56 4.29 1.28 13.38
N LEU A 57 3.19 1.09 12.65
CA LEU A 57 2.61 2.12 11.78
C LEU A 57 2.11 3.36 12.56
N GLY A 58 2.10 3.32 13.89
CA GLY A 58 1.84 4.47 14.73
C GLY A 58 3.02 5.43 14.88
N ALA A 59 4.21 5.08 14.38
CA ALA A 59 5.41 5.88 14.57
C ALA A 59 5.38 7.20 13.79
N ASP A 60 5.97 8.25 14.36
CA ASP A 60 5.95 9.61 13.80
C ASP A 60 6.93 9.81 12.65
N ASP A 61 7.83 8.84 12.40
CA ASP A 61 8.69 8.83 11.20
C ASP A 61 7.95 8.41 9.93
N ILE A 62 6.68 7.99 10.06
CA ILE A 62 5.82 7.57 8.95
C ILE A 62 4.82 8.68 8.66
N ALA A 63 4.69 9.06 7.38
CA ALA A 63 3.73 10.06 6.93
C ALA A 63 2.29 9.67 7.31
N GLN A 64 1.48 10.65 7.73
CA GLN A 64 0.17 10.42 8.36
C GLN A 64 -0.78 9.60 7.48
N ASP A 65 -0.83 9.90 6.18
CA ASP A 65 -1.60 9.18 5.18
C ASP A 65 -1.17 7.71 5.08
N ILE A 66 0.13 7.43 5.07
CA ILE A 66 0.70 6.07 5.08
C ILE A 66 0.34 5.34 6.37
N ARG A 67 0.34 6.01 7.53
CA ARG A 67 -0.10 5.42 8.81
C ARG A 67 -1.55 4.95 8.74
N VAL A 68 -2.44 5.79 8.19
CA VAL A 68 -3.86 5.49 8.05
C VAL A 68 -4.09 4.36 7.03
N LEU A 69 -3.53 4.49 5.83
CA LEU A 69 -3.69 3.52 4.75
C LEU A 69 -3.08 2.16 5.10
N GLY A 70 -1.91 2.13 5.73
CA GLY A 70 -1.25 0.90 6.13
C GLY A 70 -2.07 0.11 7.16
N ARG A 71 -2.70 0.78 8.13
CA ARG A 71 -3.56 0.13 9.12
C ARG A 71 -4.84 -0.42 8.49
N GLN A 72 -5.46 0.34 7.58
CA GLN A 72 -6.59 -0.13 6.78
C GLN A 72 -6.21 -1.35 5.95
N ALA A 73 -5.01 -1.36 5.34
CA ALA A 73 -4.52 -2.50 4.58
C ALA A 73 -4.40 -3.75 5.44
N ILE A 74 -3.82 -3.64 6.64
CA ILE A 74 -3.72 -4.77 7.59
C ILE A 74 -5.12 -5.30 7.94
N GLU A 75 -6.06 -4.42 8.28
CA GLU A 75 -7.42 -4.81 8.66
C GLU A 75 -8.18 -5.51 7.52
N ILE A 76 -8.15 -4.94 6.32
CA ILE A 76 -8.86 -5.48 5.15
C ILE A 76 -8.25 -6.81 4.70
N VAL A 77 -6.92 -6.86 4.57
CA VAL A 77 -6.23 -8.03 4.05
C VAL A 77 -6.23 -9.19 5.05
N SER A 78 -6.18 -8.90 6.36
CA SER A 78 -6.25 -9.94 7.41
C SER A 78 -7.68 -10.41 7.69
N GLY A 79 -8.68 -9.53 7.50
CA GLY A 79 -10.10 -9.85 7.64
C GLY A 79 -10.66 -10.65 6.47
N ALA A 80 -10.05 -10.55 5.29
CA ALA A 80 -10.36 -11.36 4.11
C ALA A 80 -9.79 -12.79 4.25
N ARG A 81 -10.31 -13.58 5.21
CA ARG A 81 -10.19 -15.04 5.14
C ARG A 81 -10.97 -15.51 3.91
N ASP A 82 -10.29 -16.24 3.02
CA ASP A 82 -10.82 -16.77 1.77
C ASP A 82 -12.18 -17.47 2.00
N THR A 83 -13.28 -16.80 1.63
CA THR A 83 -14.56 -17.44 1.28
C THR A 83 -14.53 -17.91 -0.16
#